data_AF-A0A372DHU3-F1
#
_entry.id   AF-A0A372DHU3-F1
#
_cell.length_a   1.000
_cell.length_b   1.000
_cell.length_c   1.000
_cell.angle_alpha   90.00
_cell.angle_beta   90.00
_cell.angle_gamma   90.00
#
_symmetry.space_group_name_H-M   'P 1'
#
loop_
_entity.id
_entity.type
_entity.pdbx_description
1 polymer ?
#
loop_
_entity_poly.entity_id
_entity_poly.type
_entity_poly.pdbx_seq_one_letter_code
_entity_poly.pdbx_strand_id
1 'polypeptide(L)'
;MPVATAEYGIAAEHWRQTVSTGNGRKVTYYDALWRPLLVREYDAGNVAATDRYTAYSHDALNRQIHAAYPVAVAPTSNAGSWTLPGVHTAYDALGRVTSVTQDSELGPLVTTTQYLSGFQTRVTNPRGHATTTQFVAYDQPAYDQPTRIDAPESTTTLIARDPFGKPMSITRGATP
;
A
#
# COMPACT_ATOMS: atom_id res chain seq x y z
N MET A 1 -17.04 7.20 23.53
CA MET A 1 -16.53 8.57 23.73
C MET A 1 -15.06 8.58 23.36
N PRO A 2 -14.51 9.69 22.85
CA PRO A 2 -13.09 9.80 22.57
C PRO A 2 -12.26 9.62 23.85
N VAL A 3 -11.01 9.18 23.71
CA VAL A 3 -10.08 8.94 24.81
C VAL A 3 -9.43 10.27 25.19
N ALA A 4 -9.66 10.74 26.41
CA ALA A 4 -9.21 12.06 26.87
C ALA A 4 -7.69 12.18 27.12
N THR A 5 -6.96 11.05 27.12
CA THR A 5 -5.51 11.01 27.36
C THR A 5 -4.76 10.59 26.11
N ALA A 6 -3.51 11.03 25.99
CA ALA A 6 -2.61 10.54 24.95
C ALA A 6 -2.25 9.06 25.21
N GLU A 7 -2.21 8.24 24.16
CA GLU A 7 -1.80 6.83 24.22
C GLU A 7 -0.81 6.55 23.07
N TYR A 8 0.32 5.89 23.34
CA TYR A 8 1.32 5.55 22.31
C TYR A 8 1.80 6.76 21.47
N GLY A 9 1.83 7.96 22.06
CA GLY A 9 2.18 9.20 21.37
C GLY A 9 1.08 9.78 20.46
N ILE A 10 -0.07 9.13 20.39
CA ILE A 10 -1.28 9.65 19.75
C ILE A 10 -1.90 10.67 20.70
N ALA A 11 -2.28 11.84 20.18
CA ALA A 11 -2.86 12.90 20.99
C ALA A 11 -4.15 12.46 21.69
N ALA A 12 -4.52 13.20 22.74
CA ALA A 12 -5.85 13.08 23.35
C ALA A 12 -6.96 13.33 22.31
N GLU A 13 -8.18 12.93 22.64
CA GLU A 13 -9.37 12.98 21.78
C GLU A 13 -9.35 11.99 20.60
N HIS A 14 -8.44 11.01 20.62
CA HIS A 14 -8.43 9.90 19.67
C HIS A 14 -9.53 8.87 19.99
N TRP A 15 -9.85 8.01 19.03
CA TRP A 15 -10.85 6.95 19.24
C TRP A 15 -10.18 5.60 19.44
N ARG A 16 -10.81 4.74 20.24
CA ARG A 16 -10.33 3.39 20.50
C ARG A 16 -11.45 2.38 20.39
N GLN A 17 -11.25 1.35 19.59
CA GLN A 17 -12.13 0.18 19.51
C GLN A 17 -11.41 -1.04 20.08
N THR A 18 -12.13 -1.86 20.85
CA THR A 18 -11.64 -3.18 21.28
C THR A 18 -12.60 -4.25 20.82
N VAL A 19 -12.09 -5.22 20.07
CA VAL A 19 -12.80 -6.43 19.66
C VAL A 19 -12.23 -7.61 20.44
N SER A 20 -13.12 -8.41 21.03
CA SER A 20 -12.77 -9.59 21.83
C SER A 20 -13.36 -10.84 21.20
N THR A 21 -12.53 -11.84 20.94
CA THR A 21 -12.94 -13.15 20.40
C THR A 21 -12.26 -14.25 21.20
N GLY A 22 -12.96 -14.85 22.16
CA GLY A 22 -12.35 -15.72 23.16
C GLY A 22 -11.26 -14.98 23.94
N ASN A 23 -10.03 -15.50 23.96
CA ASN A 23 -8.87 -14.80 24.53
C ASN A 23 -8.27 -13.75 23.59
N GLY A 24 -8.57 -13.80 22.30
CA GLY A 24 -8.07 -12.82 21.33
C GLY A 24 -8.57 -11.42 21.67
N ARG A 25 -7.65 -10.45 21.66
CA ARG A 25 -7.93 -9.02 21.80
C ARG A 25 -7.34 -8.30 20.61
N LYS A 26 -8.16 -7.49 19.96
CA LYS A 26 -7.73 -6.55 18.92
C LYS A 26 -8.17 -5.15 19.33
N VAL A 27 -7.20 -4.29 19.58
CA VAL A 27 -7.42 -2.89 19.94
C VAL A 27 -6.98 -2.03 18.76
N THR A 28 -7.87 -1.21 18.22
CA THR A 28 -7.55 -0.26 17.16
C THR A 28 -7.72 1.15 17.67
N TYR A 29 -6.66 1.93 17.53
CA TYR A 29 -6.59 3.36 17.85
C TYR A 29 -6.77 4.12 16.55
N TYR A 30 -7.68 5.08 16.53
CA TYR A 30 -8.02 5.89 15.36
C TYR A 30 -7.82 7.36 15.66
N ASP A 31 -7.52 8.13 14.62
CA ASP A 31 -7.59 9.58 14.71
C ASP A 31 -9.03 10.11 14.70
N ALA A 32 -9.17 11.44 14.74
CA ALA A 32 -10.46 12.12 14.72
C ALA A 32 -11.27 11.87 13.42
N LEU A 33 -10.62 11.42 12.34
CA LEU A 33 -11.27 11.07 11.08
C LEU A 33 -11.61 9.57 10.99
N TRP A 34 -11.52 8.84 12.11
CA TRP A 34 -11.80 7.40 12.20
C TRP A 34 -10.87 6.55 11.33
N ARG A 35 -9.63 7.02 11.14
CA ARG A 35 -8.59 6.29 10.40
C ARG A 35 -7.68 5.57 11.38
N PRO A 36 -7.38 4.27 11.19
CA PRO A 36 -6.48 3.56 12.08
C PRO A 36 -5.10 4.21 12.14
N LEU A 37 -4.56 4.42 13.33
CA LEU A 37 -3.18 4.85 13.56
C LEU A 37 -2.33 3.72 14.14
N LEU A 38 -2.93 2.89 14.99
CA LEU A 38 -2.27 1.76 15.63
C LEU A 38 -3.27 0.62 15.82
N VAL A 39 -2.82 -0.60 15.53
CA VAL A 39 -3.53 -1.84 15.85
C VAL A 39 -2.65 -2.62 16.81
N ARG A 40 -3.20 -3.01 17.96
CA ARG A 40 -2.59 -3.89 18.94
C ARG A 40 -3.38 -5.20 19.00
N GLU A 41 -2.71 -6.32 18.82
CA GLU A 41 -3.30 -7.66 18.89
C GLU A 41 -2.56 -8.52 19.90
N TYR A 42 -3.29 -9.26 20.74
CA TYR A 42 -2.71 -10.16 21.74
C TYR A 42 -3.71 -11.23 22.21
N ASP A 43 -3.20 -12.29 22.82
CA ASP A 43 -3.98 -13.27 23.59
C ASP A 43 -4.02 -12.83 25.07
N ALA A 44 -5.22 -12.68 25.63
CA ALA A 44 -5.44 -12.24 27.01
C ALA A 44 -4.88 -13.21 28.07
N GLY A 45 -4.74 -14.49 27.75
CA GLY A 45 -4.09 -15.50 28.60
C GLY A 45 -2.57 -15.53 28.48
N ASN A 46 -1.99 -14.85 27.48
CA ASN A 46 -0.55 -14.80 27.28
C ASN A 46 -0.09 -13.50 26.58
N VAL A 47 -0.36 -12.36 27.20
CA VAL A 47 -0.10 -11.04 26.60
C VAL A 47 1.39 -10.88 26.25
N ALA A 48 2.29 -11.18 27.19
CA ALA A 48 3.72 -10.91 27.03
C ALA A 48 4.36 -11.62 25.82
N ALA A 49 3.86 -12.81 25.45
CA ALA A 49 4.40 -13.57 24.33
C ALA A 49 3.66 -13.32 23.00
N THR A 50 2.51 -12.64 23.03
CA THR A 50 1.62 -12.51 21.85
C THR A 50 1.31 -11.08 21.46
N ASP A 51 1.79 -10.10 22.23
CA ASP A 51 1.57 -8.69 21.93
C ASP A 51 2.21 -8.32 20.58
N ARG A 52 1.41 -7.71 19.72
CA ARG A 52 1.80 -7.32 18.36
C ARG A 52 1.17 -5.99 18.00
N TYR A 53 2.01 -5.07 17.53
CA TYR A 53 1.63 -3.71 17.16
C TYR A 53 1.87 -3.47 15.68
N THR A 54 0.90 -2.91 14.97
CA THR A 54 1.02 -2.48 13.58
C THR A 54 0.52 -1.05 13.47
N ALA A 55 1.39 -0.16 13.01
CA ALA A 55 1.12 1.27 12.93
C ALA A 55 0.85 1.72 11.50
N TYR A 56 0.08 2.80 11.37
CA TYR A 56 -0.32 3.36 10.09
C TYR A 56 -0.24 4.89 10.11
N SER A 57 0.14 5.48 8.98
CA SER A 57 0.08 6.93 8.78
C SER A 57 -0.73 7.27 7.53
N HIS A 58 -1.43 8.40 7.58
CA HIS A 58 -2.30 8.88 6.51
C HIS A 58 -1.95 10.32 6.15
N ASP A 59 -2.10 10.68 4.89
CA ASP A 59 -1.99 12.08 4.47
C ASP A 59 -3.28 12.87 4.74
N ALA A 60 -3.26 14.17 4.41
CA ALA A 60 -4.41 15.06 4.57
C ALA A 60 -5.59 14.70 3.64
N LEU A 61 -5.37 13.91 2.59
CA LEU A 61 -6.38 13.45 1.64
C LEU A 61 -6.96 12.08 2.02
N ASN A 62 -6.71 11.61 3.25
CA ASN A 62 -7.19 10.32 3.75
C ASN A 62 -6.63 9.11 2.98
N ARG A 63 -5.40 9.21 2.48
CA ARG A 63 -4.70 8.09 1.83
C ARG A 63 -3.64 7.56 2.78
N GLN A 64 -3.53 6.23 2.89
CA GLN A 64 -2.48 5.60 3.68
C GLN A 64 -1.13 5.82 3.00
N ILE A 65 -0.18 6.45 3.70
CA ILE A 65 1.18 6.72 3.22
C ILE A 65 2.23 5.83 3.87
N HIS A 66 1.89 5.17 4.98
CA HIS A 66 2.80 4.27 5.68
C HIS A 66 2.00 3.16 6.39
N ALA A 67 2.50 1.93 6.29
CA ALA A 67 2.09 0.79 7.11
C ALA A 67 3.33 0.09 7.66
N ALA A 68 3.51 0.13 8.98
CA ALA A 68 4.65 -0.45 9.66
C ALA A 68 4.62 -1.99 9.62
N TYR A 69 5.78 -2.63 9.67
CA TYR A 69 5.84 -4.05 9.99
C TYR A 69 5.42 -4.30 11.43
N PRO A 70 4.83 -5.47 11.75
CA PRO A 70 4.42 -5.77 13.10
C PRO A 70 5.62 -5.84 14.06
N VAL A 71 5.51 -5.19 15.22
CA VAL A 71 6.52 -5.22 16.29
C VAL A 71 5.93 -5.75 17.59
N ALA A 72 6.74 -6.41 18.41
CA ALA A 72 6.29 -6.94 19.70
C ALA A 72 6.33 -5.90 20.84
N VAL A 73 7.10 -4.84 20.64
CA VAL A 73 7.27 -3.76 21.62
C VAL A 73 6.36 -2.59 21.24
N ALA A 74 5.63 -2.07 22.24
CA ALA A 74 4.77 -0.91 22.08
C ALA A 74 5.54 0.28 21.46
N PRO A 75 5.17 0.76 20.27
CA PRO A 75 5.79 1.93 19.67
C PRO A 75 5.22 3.21 20.28
N THR A 76 5.97 4.29 20.16
CA THR A 76 5.50 5.65 20.46
C THR A 76 5.58 6.51 19.21
N SER A 77 4.46 7.09 18.80
CA SER A 77 4.41 8.06 17.72
C SER A 77 4.85 9.45 18.19
N ASN A 78 5.19 10.31 17.24
CA ASN A 78 5.30 11.74 17.44
C ASN A 78 4.12 12.41 16.74
N ALA A 79 3.10 12.83 17.49
CA ALA A 79 1.87 13.42 16.98
C ALA A 79 1.19 12.58 15.87
N GLY A 80 1.14 11.26 16.06
CA GLY A 80 0.55 10.33 15.09
C GLY A 80 1.46 9.94 13.91
N SER A 81 2.69 10.46 13.86
CA SER A 81 3.72 10.01 12.92
C SER A 81 4.58 8.90 13.53
N TRP A 82 4.84 7.84 12.77
CA TRP A 82 5.58 6.65 13.21
C TRP A 82 6.94 6.56 12.51
N THR A 83 7.98 6.18 13.26
CA THR A 83 9.34 5.97 12.74
C THR A 83 9.69 4.48 12.59
N LEU A 84 8.67 3.61 12.56
CA LEU A 84 8.85 2.17 12.40
C LEU A 84 9.16 1.83 10.94
N PRO A 85 10.00 0.82 10.67
CA PRO A 85 10.18 0.31 9.32
C PRO A 85 8.87 -0.28 8.80
N GLY A 86 8.64 -0.12 7.49
CA GLY A 86 7.41 -0.59 6.88
C GLY A 86 7.35 -0.37 5.38
N VAL A 87 6.12 -0.25 4.89
CA VAL A 87 5.80 0.04 3.51
C VAL A 87 5.29 1.47 3.40
N HIS A 88 5.96 2.28 2.59
CA HIS A 88 5.60 3.67 2.31
C HIS A 88 4.99 3.78 0.92
N THR A 89 3.92 4.54 0.77
CA THR A 89 3.24 4.75 -0.51
C THR A 89 3.18 6.23 -0.85
N ALA A 90 3.69 6.61 -2.01
CA ALA A 90 3.58 7.96 -2.55
C ALA A 90 2.50 8.00 -3.64
N TYR A 91 1.82 9.14 -3.70
CA TYR A 91 0.74 9.37 -4.66
C TYR A 91 0.99 10.67 -5.43
N ASP A 92 0.47 10.75 -6.65
CA ASP A 92 0.36 12.01 -7.38
C ASP A 92 -0.84 12.85 -6.91
N ALA A 93 -0.98 14.03 -7.52
CA ALA A 93 -2.09 14.96 -7.25
C ALA A 93 -3.47 14.41 -7.64
N LEU A 94 -3.51 13.37 -8.49
CA LEU A 94 -4.75 12.70 -8.91
C LEU A 94 -5.11 11.50 -8.02
N GLY A 95 -4.29 11.18 -7.01
CA GLY A 95 -4.55 10.04 -6.13
C GLY A 95 -3.96 8.72 -6.59
N ARG A 96 -3.17 8.71 -7.66
CA ARG A 96 -2.59 7.47 -8.20
C ARG A 96 -1.23 7.19 -7.57
N VAL A 97 -0.91 5.92 -7.34
CA VAL A 97 0.35 5.50 -6.71
C VAL A 97 1.53 5.75 -7.66
N THR A 98 2.54 6.49 -7.20
CA THR A 98 3.76 6.78 -7.97
C THR A 98 4.98 6.04 -7.44
N SER A 99 5.01 5.71 -6.15
CA SER A 99 6.00 4.78 -5.61
C SER A 99 5.46 3.99 -4.43
N VAL A 100 6.02 2.78 -4.27
CA VAL A 100 5.91 1.96 -3.07
C VAL A 100 7.33 1.63 -2.63
N THR A 101 7.71 2.06 -1.44
CA THR A 101 9.03 1.78 -0.85
C THR A 101 8.85 0.82 0.30
N GLN A 102 9.56 -0.30 0.27
CA GLN A 102 9.64 -1.21 1.42
C GLN A 102 10.97 -1.02 2.13
N ASP A 103 10.93 -0.77 3.43
CA ASP A 103 12.12 -0.81 4.25
C ASP A 103 12.62 -2.26 4.34
N SER A 104 13.93 -2.45 4.18
CA SER A 104 14.59 -3.76 4.19
C SER A 104 16.00 -3.63 4.76
N GLU A 105 16.55 -4.74 5.25
CA GLU A 105 17.94 -4.85 5.72
C GLU A 105 18.96 -4.56 4.60
N LEU A 106 18.55 -4.67 3.34
CA LEU A 106 19.36 -4.34 2.16
C LEU A 106 19.24 -2.87 1.74
N GLY A 107 18.55 -2.04 2.53
CA GLY A 107 18.16 -0.67 2.18
C GLY A 107 16.75 -0.60 1.56
N PRO A 108 16.28 0.60 1.21
CA PRO A 108 14.92 0.81 0.71
C PRO A 108 14.70 0.15 -0.66
N LEU A 109 13.74 -0.77 -0.73
CA LEU A 109 13.32 -1.42 -1.97
C LEU A 109 12.20 -0.61 -2.62
N VAL A 110 12.55 0.18 -3.64
CA VAL A 110 11.62 1.12 -4.28
C VAL A 110 11.03 0.54 -5.55
N THR A 111 9.71 0.43 -5.61
CA THR A 111 8.96 0.21 -6.86
C THR A 111 8.36 1.53 -7.30
N THR A 112 8.60 1.96 -8.54
CA THR A 112 8.01 3.19 -9.09
C THR A 112 6.98 2.89 -10.16
N THR A 113 5.94 3.69 -10.22
CA THR A 113 4.91 3.63 -11.26
C THR A 113 4.84 4.98 -11.96
N GLN A 114 5.06 4.99 -13.27
CA GLN A 114 4.94 6.16 -14.11
C GLN A 114 3.69 6.02 -14.98
N TYR A 115 2.85 7.04 -15.00
CA TYR A 115 1.69 7.12 -15.88
C TYR A 115 2.08 7.94 -17.11
N LEU A 116 2.24 7.27 -18.24
CA LEU A 116 2.75 7.84 -19.48
C LEU A 116 1.60 8.17 -20.45
N SER A 117 1.92 8.97 -21.48
CA SER A 117 1.00 9.22 -22.59
C SER A 117 0.63 7.94 -23.34
N GLY A 118 -0.49 7.96 -24.06
CA GLY A 118 -0.94 6.80 -24.83
C GLY A 118 -1.51 5.67 -23.96
N PHE A 119 -2.04 6.03 -22.79
CA PHE A 119 -2.66 5.11 -21.83
C PHE A 119 -1.71 3.99 -21.40
N GLN A 120 -0.52 4.39 -20.97
CA GLN A 120 0.54 3.48 -20.57
C GLN A 120 0.91 3.64 -19.10
N THR A 121 1.27 2.54 -18.45
CA THR A 121 1.94 2.55 -17.15
C THR A 121 3.30 1.88 -17.28
N ARG A 122 4.33 2.49 -16.72
CA ARG A 122 5.65 1.88 -16.58
C ARG A 122 5.94 1.61 -15.11
N VAL A 123 6.06 0.34 -14.75
CA VAL A 123 6.42 -0.09 -13.39
C VAL A 123 7.87 -0.51 -13.38
N THR A 124 8.70 0.14 -12.55
CA THR A 124 10.10 -0.23 -12.35
C THR A 124 10.25 -0.87 -10.99
N ASN A 125 10.73 -2.11 -10.93
CA ASN A 125 10.91 -2.83 -9.68
C ASN A 125 12.18 -2.39 -8.93
N PRO A 126 12.38 -2.82 -7.67
CA PRO A 126 13.57 -2.45 -6.88
C PRO A 126 14.91 -2.92 -7.48
N ARG A 127 14.87 -3.88 -8.41
CA ARG A 127 16.05 -4.37 -9.15
C ARG A 127 16.34 -3.55 -10.41
N GLY A 128 15.58 -2.49 -10.67
CA GLY A 128 15.74 -1.60 -11.83
C GLY A 128 15.12 -2.13 -13.12
N HIS A 129 14.40 -3.25 -13.08
CA HIS A 129 13.75 -3.80 -14.27
C HIS A 129 12.37 -3.17 -14.47
N ALA A 130 12.14 -2.62 -15.67
CA ALA A 130 10.90 -1.94 -16.02
C ALA A 130 9.97 -2.82 -16.86
N THR A 131 8.67 -2.75 -16.56
CA THR A 131 7.59 -3.30 -17.38
C THR A 131 6.69 -2.15 -17.80
N THR A 132 6.52 -1.93 -19.10
CA THR A 132 5.56 -0.96 -19.64
C THR A 132 4.33 -1.69 -20.13
N THR A 133 3.15 -1.29 -19.66
CA THR A 133 1.86 -1.84 -20.08
C THR A 133 1.04 -0.74 -20.73
N GLN A 134 0.52 -1.02 -21.92
CA GLN A 134 -0.47 -0.19 -22.60
C GLN A 134 -1.86 -0.81 -22.42
N PHE A 135 -2.87 0.04 -22.26
CA PHE A 135 -4.26 -0.38 -22.02
C PHE A 135 -5.19 0.06 -23.14
N VAL A 136 -6.33 -0.61 -23.24
CA VAL A 136 -7.49 -0.05 -23.94
C VAL A 136 -7.97 1.20 -23.19
N ALA A 137 -8.43 2.21 -23.92
CA ALA A 137 -9.12 3.35 -23.35
C ALA A 137 -10.32 3.71 -24.23
N TYR A 138 -11.51 3.64 -23.65
CA TYR A 138 -12.74 4.13 -24.27
C TYR A 138 -13.09 5.53 -23.77
N ASP A 139 -12.92 5.75 -22.46
CA ASP A 139 -13.09 7.03 -21.77
C ASP A 139 -11.89 7.27 -20.84
N GLN A 140 -11.62 6.29 -19.98
CA GLN A 140 -10.41 6.19 -19.17
C GLN A 140 -9.63 4.89 -19.45
N PRO A 141 -8.33 4.80 -19.10
CA PRO A 141 -7.58 3.56 -19.19
C PRO A 141 -8.25 2.43 -18.40
N ALA A 142 -8.54 1.32 -19.07
CA ALA A 142 -8.97 0.09 -18.42
C ALA A 142 -7.74 -0.68 -17.96
N TYR A 143 -7.28 -0.44 -16.73
CA TYR A 143 -6.05 -1.04 -16.18
C TYR A 143 -6.08 -2.58 -16.08
N ASP A 144 -7.25 -3.20 -16.26
CA ASP A 144 -7.48 -4.64 -16.36
C ASP A 144 -7.49 -5.18 -17.81
N GLN A 145 -7.41 -4.29 -18.81
CA GLN A 145 -7.43 -4.63 -20.24
C GLN A 145 -6.14 -4.20 -20.95
N PRO A 146 -5.00 -4.87 -20.71
CA PRO A 146 -3.77 -4.58 -21.43
C PRO A 146 -3.89 -4.96 -22.91
N THR A 147 -3.27 -4.16 -23.78
CA THR A 147 -3.11 -4.37 -25.23
C THR A 147 -1.68 -4.69 -25.61
N ARG A 148 -0.71 -4.18 -24.85
CA ARG A 148 0.71 -4.45 -25.02
C ARG A 148 1.42 -4.45 -23.67
N ILE A 149 2.31 -5.40 -23.45
CA ILE A 149 3.18 -5.48 -22.27
C ILE A 149 4.61 -5.64 -22.77
N ASP A 150 5.43 -4.62 -22.60
CA ASP A 150 6.88 -4.67 -22.80
C ASP A 150 7.53 -5.00 -21.45
N ALA A 151 7.99 -6.23 -21.31
CA ALA A 151 8.65 -6.76 -20.13
C ALA A 151 10.19 -6.62 -20.27
N PRO A 152 10.94 -6.79 -19.17
CA PRO A 152 12.39 -6.89 -19.21
C PRO A 152 12.88 -7.98 -20.17
N GLU A 153 14.18 -7.96 -20.48
CA GLU A 153 14.81 -8.94 -21.37
C GLU A 153 14.23 -8.93 -22.80
N SER A 154 13.80 -7.75 -23.26
CA SER A 154 13.27 -7.52 -24.60
C SER A 154 12.12 -8.47 -24.95
N THR A 155 11.23 -8.74 -23.99
CA THR A 155 10.05 -9.60 -24.21
C THR A 155 8.80 -8.73 -24.33
N THR A 156 8.11 -8.82 -25.46
CA THR A 156 6.84 -8.12 -25.68
C THR A 156 5.70 -9.13 -25.75
N THR A 157 4.60 -8.85 -25.04
CA THR A 157 3.32 -9.53 -25.19
C THR A 157 2.32 -8.58 -25.84
N LEU A 158 1.75 -8.97 -26.98
CA LEU A 158 0.68 -8.24 -27.68
C LEU A 158 -0.64 -8.96 -27.46
N ILE A 159 -1.68 -8.20 -27.13
CA ILE A 159 -3.02 -8.71 -26.87
C ILE A 159 -3.97 -7.96 -27.81
N ALA A 160 -4.31 -8.58 -28.94
CA ALA A 160 -5.29 -8.03 -29.86
C ALA A 160 -6.68 -8.20 -29.26
N ARG A 161 -7.49 -7.14 -29.28
CA ARG A 161 -8.84 -7.13 -28.72
C ARG A 161 -9.86 -6.62 -29.73
N ASP A 162 -11.09 -7.09 -29.61
CA ASP A 162 -12.22 -6.56 -30.37
C ASP A 162 -12.68 -5.20 -29.80
N PRO A 163 -13.61 -4.48 -30.46
CA PRO A 163 -14.15 -3.21 -29.96
C PRO A 163 -14.86 -3.31 -28.60
N PHE A 164 -15.23 -4.52 -28.14
CA PHE A 164 -15.87 -4.77 -26.85
C PHE A 164 -14.87 -5.20 -25.76
N GLY A 165 -13.56 -5.16 -26.05
CA GLY A 165 -12.48 -5.45 -25.10
C GLY A 165 -12.14 -6.94 -24.98
N LYS A 166 -12.78 -7.83 -25.73
CA LYS A 166 -12.51 -9.27 -25.68
C LYS A 166 -11.19 -9.59 -26.39
N PRO A 167 -10.30 -10.40 -25.78
CA PRO A 167 -9.06 -10.80 -26.43
C PRO A 167 -9.36 -11.72 -27.62
N MET A 168 -8.82 -11.35 -28.78
CA MET A 168 -8.88 -12.12 -30.03
C MET A 168 -7.62 -12.97 -30.24
N SER A 169 -6.46 -12.49 -29.79
CA SER A 169 -5.21 -13.24 -29.80
C SER A 169 -4.24 -12.71 -28.75
N ILE A 170 -3.31 -13.57 -28.32
CA ILE A 170 -2.22 -13.22 -27.43
C ILE A 170 -0.93 -13.79 -28.03
N THR A 171 0.02 -12.91 -28.32
CA THR A 171 1.33 -13.29 -28.89
C THR A 171 2.43 -12.79 -27.97
N ARG A 172 3.44 -13.63 -27.69
CA ARG A 172 4.63 -13.26 -26.94
C ARG A 172 5.88 -13.57 -27.76
N GLY A 173 6.81 -12.63 -27.81
CA GLY A 173 8.08 -12.78 -28.53
C GLY A 173 9.10 -11.72 -28.14
N ALA A 174 10.24 -11.73 -28.83
CA ALA A 174 11.24 -10.68 -28.68
C ALA A 174 10.69 -9.33 -29.17
N THR A 175 11.13 -8.22 -28.56
CA THR A 175 10.84 -6.87 -29.05
C THR A 175 11.38 -6.74 -30.48
N PRO A 176 10.56 -6.31 -31.46
CA PRO A 176 11.02 -6.08 -32.82
C PRO A 176 12.06 -4.96 -32.91
#